data_AF-A0A949SM94-F1
#
_entry.id   AF-A0A949SM94-F1
#
_cell.length_a   1.000
_cell.length_b   1.000
_cell.length_c   1.000
_cell.angle_alpha   90.00
_cell.angle_beta   90.00
_cell.angle_gamma   90.00
#
_symmetry.space_group_name_H-M   'P 1'
#
loop_
_entity.id
_entity.type
_entity.pdbx_description
1 polymer ?
#
loop_
_entity_poly.entity_id
_entity_poly.type
_entity_poly.pdbx_seq_one_letter_code
_entity_poly.pdbx_strand_id
1 'polypeptide(L)' 'MIHFIYLVLFAFFVSVAFGVFATGTTKQRLWYAGKTFLQFMIISLVLAWILYFLPPS' A
#
# COMPACT_ATOMS: atom_id res chain seq x y z
N MET A 1 1.45 17.71 -1.05
CA MET A 1 1.45 16.82 0.14
C MET A 1 0.17 16.01 0.31
N ILE A 2 -1.02 16.55 -0.02
CA ILE A 2 -2.30 15.82 0.18
C ILE A 2 -2.42 14.53 -0.64
N HIS A 3 -1.87 14.49 -1.86
CA HIS A 3 -1.83 13.29 -2.71
C HIS A 3 -1.12 12.11 -2.05
N PHE A 4 -0.01 12.36 -1.36
CA PHE A 4 0.72 11.33 -0.62
C PHE A 4 -0.11 10.80 0.56
N ILE A 5 -0.81 11.69 1.26
CA ILE A 5 -1.71 11.30 2.37
C ILE A 5 -2.84 10.41 1.86
N TYR A 6 -3.44 10.72 0.70
CA TYR A 6 -4.46 9.86 0.10
C TYR A 6 -3.92 8.48 -0.27
N LEU A 7 -2.70 8.40 -0.82
CA LEU A 7 -2.04 7.13 -1.11
C LEU A 7 -1.82 6.29 0.15
N VAL A 8 -1.35 6.91 1.23
CA VAL A 8 -1.13 6.23 2.52
C VAL A 8 -2.44 5.73 3.10
N LEU A 9 -3.50 6.56 3.11
CA LEU A 9 -4.82 6.17 3.60
C LEU A 9 -5.44 5.05 2.75
N PHE A 10 -5.30 5.14 1.43
CA PHE A 10 -5.76 4.10 0.52
C PHE A 10 -5.02 2.78 0.75
N ALA A 11 -3.68 2.81 0.81
CA ALA A 11 -2.87 1.63 1.08
C ALA A 11 -3.22 1.00 2.44
N PHE A 12 -3.48 1.83 3.46
CA PHE A 12 -3.92 1.37 4.78
C PHE A 12 -5.29 0.69 4.71
N PHE A 13 -6.27 1.31 4.03
CA PHE A 13 -7.60 0.73 3.89
C PHE A 13 -7.57 -0.61 3.14
N VAL A 14 -6.83 -0.68 2.04
CA VAL A 14 -6.62 -1.92 1.28
C VAL A 14 -5.96 -2.99 2.14
N SER A 15 -4.88 -2.64 2.84
CA SER A 15 -4.21 -3.54 3.80
C SER A 15 -5.18 -4.16 4.83
N VAL A 16 -6.04 -3.34 5.42
CA VAL A 16 -7.04 -3.79 6.39
C VAL A 16 -8.07 -4.70 5.72
N ALA A 17 -8.61 -4.31 4.56
CA ALA A 17 -9.55 -5.14 3.82
C ALA A 17 -8.96 -6.53 3.50
N PHE A 18 -7.74 -6.56 2.95
CA PHE A 18 -7.02 -7.81 2.67
C PHE A 18 -6.73 -8.62 3.94
N GLY A 19 -6.44 -7.96 5.08
CA GLY A 19 -6.27 -8.61 6.37
C GLY A 19 -7.55 -9.23 6.94
N VAL A 20 -8.70 -8.60 6.73
CA VAL A 20 -10.03 -9.11 7.13
C VAL A 20 -10.39 -10.35 6.30
N PHE A 21 -10.12 -10.33 5.00
CA PHE A 21 -10.38 -11.48 4.11
C PHE A 21 -9.32 -12.58 4.21
N ALA A 22 -8.18 -12.32 4.87
CA ALA A 22 -7.14 -13.32 5.03
C ALA A 22 -7.58 -14.46 5.97
N THR A 23 -7.30 -15.69 5.59
CA THR A 23 -7.53 -16.89 6.41
C THR A 23 -6.34 -17.16 7.31
N GLY A 24 -6.62 -17.67 8.53
CA GLY A 24 -5.59 -18.01 9.52
C GLY A 24 -5.79 -17.34 10.87
N THR A 25 -4.78 -17.47 11.73
CA THR A 25 -4.76 -16.89 13.08
C THR A 25 -4.66 -15.35 13.04
N THR A 26 -5.12 -14.67 14.10
CA THR A 26 -5.04 -13.21 14.21
C THR A 26 -3.63 -12.66 13.94
N LYS A 27 -2.59 -13.35 14.41
CA LYS A 27 -1.19 -12.99 14.15
C LYS A 27 -0.82 -13.07 12.67
N GLN A 28 -1.23 -14.13 11.97
CA GLN A 28 -0.98 -14.29 10.54
C GLN A 28 -1.72 -13.25 9.71
N ARG A 29 -2.96 -12.93 10.08
CA ARG A 29 -3.76 -11.86 9.45
C ARG A 29 -3.09 -10.50 9.61
N LEU A 30 -2.62 -10.17 10.82
CA LEU A 30 -1.94 -8.91 11.09
C LEU A 30 -0.63 -8.79 10.30
N TRP A 31 0.15 -9.88 10.26
CA TRP A 31 1.39 -9.93 9.50
C TRP A 31 1.14 -9.78 7.99
N TYR A 32 0.12 -10.45 7.47
CA TYR A 32 -0.28 -10.34 6.07
C TYR A 32 -0.73 -8.93 5.73
N ALA A 33 -1.61 -8.33 6.53
CA ALA A 33 -2.07 -6.95 6.34
C ALA A 33 -0.89 -5.96 6.34
N GLY A 34 0.03 -6.09 7.30
CA GLY A 34 1.22 -5.25 7.39
C GLY A 34 2.16 -5.42 6.19
N LYS A 35 2.37 -6.65 5.72
CA LYS A 35 3.18 -6.92 4.54
C LYS A 35 2.56 -6.34 3.27
N THR A 36 1.26 -6.50 3.09
CA THR A 36 0.51 -5.94 1.95
C THR A 36 0.56 -4.42 1.95
N PHE A 37 0.39 -3.77 3.11
CA PHE A 37 0.55 -2.31 3.24
C PHE A 37 1.92 -1.85 2.74
N LEU A 38 2.98 -2.50 3.25
CA LEU A 38 4.35 -2.14 2.93
C LEU A 38 4.66 -2.34 1.45
N GLN A 39 4.18 -3.44 0.85
CA GLN A 39 4.31 -3.69 -0.59
C GLN A 39 3.63 -2.59 -1.41
N PHE A 40 2.41 -2.21 -1.08
CA PHE A 40 1.71 -1.12 -1.77
C PHE A 40 2.45 0.21 -1.67
N MET A 41 2.96 0.55 -0.49
CA MET A 41 3.76 1.76 -0.28
C MET A 41 5.03 1.75 -1.14
N ILE A 42 5.80 0.67 -1.10
CA ILE A 42 7.05 0.56 -1.87
C ILE A 42 6.78 0.65 -3.37
N ILE A 43 5.82 -0.13 -3.88
CA ILE A 43 5.48 -0.11 -5.31
C ILE A 43 5.02 1.29 -5.73
N SER A 44 4.20 1.96 -4.93
CA SER A 44 3.72 3.32 -5.23
C SER A 44 4.87 4.33 -5.25
N LEU A 45 5.81 4.25 -4.30
CA LEU A 45 7.01 5.12 -4.29
C LEU A 45 7.91 4.86 -5.49
N VAL A 46 8.16 3.58 -5.81
CA VAL A 46 8.97 3.20 -6.98
C VAL A 46 8.31 3.69 -8.26
N LEU A 47 7.00 3.54 -8.39
CA LEU A 47 6.26 4.02 -9.54
C LEU A 47 6.31 5.54 -9.64
N ALA A 48 6.10 6.25 -8.53
CA ALA A 48 6.22 7.72 -8.49
C ALA A 48 7.63 8.18 -8.89
N TRP A 49 8.67 7.46 -8.44
CA TRP A 49 10.05 7.72 -8.83
C TRP A 49 10.28 7.53 -10.33
N ILE A 50 9.79 6.43 -10.91
CA ILE A 50 9.92 6.15 -12.35
C ILE A 50 9.16 7.23 -13.16
N LEU A 51 7.92 7.52 -12.77
CA LEU A 51 7.06 8.50 -13.46
C LEU A 51 7.58 9.93 -13.34
N TYR A 52 8.36 10.25 -12.29
CA TYR A 52 8.99 11.56 -12.16
C TYR A 52 9.92 11.90 -13.34
N PHE A 53 10.52 10.89 -13.99
CA PHE A 53 11.39 11.09 -15.15
C PHE A 53 10.65 11.11 -16.49
N LEU A 54 9.35 10.80 -16.52
CA LEU A 54 8.57 10.92 -17.74
C LEU A 54 8.21 12.40 -17.99
N PRO A 55 8.55 12.94 -19.17
CA PRO A 55 8.13 14.29 -19.51
C PRO A 55 6.60 14.34 -19.58
N PRO A 56 5.96 15.40 -19.03
CA PRO A 56 4.55 15.63 -19.28
C PRO A 56 4.38 15.91 -20.79
N SER A 57 3.69 15.00 -21.48
CA SER A 57 3.33 15.10 -22.90
C SER A 57 2.33 16.22 -23.15
#